data_AF-A0A1M6A5H8-F1
#
_entry.id   AF-A0A1M6A5H8-F1
#
_cell.length_a   1.000
_cell.length_b   1.000
_cell.length_c   1.000
_cell.angle_alpha   90.00
_cell.angle_beta   90.00
_cell.angle_gamma   90.00
#
_symmetry.space_group_name_H-M   'P 1'
#
loop_
_entity.id
_entity.type
_entity.pdbx_description
1 polymer ?
#
loop_
_entity_poly.entity_id
_entity_poly.type
_entity_poly.pdbx_seq_one_letter_code
_entity_poly.pdbx_strand_id
1 'polypeptide(L)'
;MVSVKRFVQDEPALFKASQEFVCLFASSPDPIVHVVCKAKAVPPTVRIAWMLLGTVLFQNRSYPEIVALLTALYKKFPAEKLWTLPVPGGKEIEAVVEETFGSRNWNLFENVAGIFWSVGMFVRHHPDLEAWARERTPEEMWRDLGEIYFMGKSNPRPKASAAVYRLLAPAPLGLGIACRSAKRMPPLPLTMGARRFLAILGPAKEGGFADLNPEEKQKLANKYFVALAPENPYLGAHSLQFFLEQGSEDFICRQHTKHCIKCPLYEFCGYAEHHDKAGLC
;
A
#
# COMPACT_ATOMS: atom_id res chain seq x y z
N MET A 1 5.00 -9.71 -24.52
CA MET A 1 4.74 -8.48 -23.73
C MET A 1 4.80 -7.27 -24.65
N VAL A 2 3.76 -6.44 -24.66
CA VAL A 2 3.72 -5.23 -25.48
C VAL A 2 4.33 -4.06 -24.69
N SER A 3 5.02 -3.14 -25.36
CA SER A 3 5.53 -1.94 -24.67
C SER A 3 4.38 -1.05 -24.20
N VAL A 4 4.54 -0.32 -23.09
CA VAL A 4 3.50 0.61 -22.59
C VAL A 4 3.05 1.59 -23.68
N LYS A 5 4.01 2.15 -24.44
CA LYS A 5 3.69 3.08 -25.54
C LYS A 5 2.79 2.43 -26.59
N ARG A 6 3.10 1.20 -26.98
CA ARG A 6 2.31 0.46 -27.95
C ARG A 6 0.94 0.05 -27.39
N PHE A 7 0.87 -0.37 -26.12
CA PHE A 7 -0.41 -0.63 -25.46
C PHE A 7 -1.33 0.59 -25.46
N VAL A 8 -0.81 1.79 -25.17
CA VAL A 8 -1.59 3.03 -25.22
C VAL A 8 -2.13 3.33 -26.62
N GLN A 9 -1.38 2.94 -27.67
CA GLN A 9 -1.77 3.15 -29.07
C GLN A 9 -2.77 2.10 -29.55
N ASP A 10 -2.55 0.84 -29.19
CA ASP A 10 -3.33 -0.31 -29.65
C ASP A 10 -4.65 -0.44 -28.86
N GLU A 11 -4.68 0.00 -27.59
CA GLU A 11 -5.82 -0.13 -26.67
C GLU A 11 -6.27 1.23 -26.06
N PRO A 12 -6.60 2.25 -26.89
CA PRO A 12 -6.84 3.60 -26.40
C PRO A 12 -8.08 3.72 -25.50
N ALA A 13 -9.13 2.93 -25.77
CA ALA A 13 -10.35 2.93 -24.96
C ALA A 13 -10.11 2.38 -23.55
N LEU A 14 -9.43 1.24 -23.45
CA LEU A 14 -9.04 0.66 -22.16
C LEU A 14 -8.06 1.56 -21.41
N PHE A 15 -7.10 2.18 -22.10
CA PHE A 15 -6.18 3.12 -21.46
C PHE A 15 -6.93 4.32 -20.86
N LYS A 16 -7.88 4.91 -21.60
CA LYS A 16 -8.73 5.99 -21.10
C LYS A 16 -9.56 5.55 -19.89
N ALA A 17 -10.21 4.39 -19.96
CA ALA A 17 -10.95 3.81 -18.83
C ALA A 17 -10.05 3.58 -17.60
N SER A 18 -8.78 3.21 -17.82
CA SER A 18 -7.79 3.06 -16.75
C SER A 18 -7.45 4.39 -16.09
N GLN A 19 -7.35 5.48 -16.86
CA GLN A 19 -7.17 6.82 -16.31
C GLN A 19 -8.40 7.27 -15.52
N GLU A 20 -9.61 7.01 -16.01
CA GLU A 20 -10.85 7.29 -15.29
C GLU A 20 -10.95 6.50 -13.98
N PHE A 21 -10.49 5.24 -13.96
CA PHE A 21 -10.37 4.46 -12.74
C PHE A 21 -9.36 5.08 -11.76
N VAL A 22 -8.23 5.60 -12.25
CA VAL A 22 -7.27 6.35 -11.42
C VAL A 22 -7.91 7.59 -10.82
N CYS A 23 -8.66 8.36 -11.60
CA CYS A 23 -9.39 9.54 -11.12
C CYS A 23 -10.44 9.17 -10.06
N LEU A 24 -11.17 8.06 -10.26
CA LEU A 24 -12.19 7.58 -9.33
C LEU A 24 -11.61 7.29 -7.93
N PHE A 25 -10.41 6.72 -7.86
CA PHE A 25 -9.76 6.38 -6.59
C PHE A 25 -8.78 7.45 -6.08
N ALA A 26 -8.66 8.59 -6.76
CA ALA A 26 -7.70 9.64 -6.41
C ALA A 26 -7.89 10.20 -4.99
N SER A 27 -9.14 10.27 -4.53
CA SER A 27 -9.49 10.71 -3.18
C SER A 27 -9.66 9.57 -2.17
N SER A 28 -9.47 8.32 -2.59
CA SER A 28 -9.60 7.17 -1.68
C SER A 28 -8.37 7.09 -0.78
N PRO A 29 -8.53 6.98 0.55
CA PRO A 29 -7.41 6.97 1.46
C PRO A 29 -6.64 5.65 1.39
N ASP A 30 -5.32 5.73 1.56
CA ASP A 30 -4.51 4.53 1.82
C ASP A 30 -4.97 3.91 3.16
N PRO A 31 -5.15 2.57 3.25
CA PRO A 31 -5.73 1.93 4.43
C PRO A 31 -4.91 2.14 5.71
N ILE A 32 -3.58 2.23 5.59
CA ILE A 32 -2.71 2.49 6.73
C ILE A 32 -2.84 3.95 7.13
N VAL A 33 -2.68 4.87 6.17
CA VAL A 33 -2.79 6.33 6.40
C VAL A 33 -4.15 6.67 7.00
N HIS A 34 -5.22 6.04 6.53
CA HIS A 34 -6.58 6.19 7.05
C HIS A 34 -6.67 5.93 8.55
N VAL A 35 -6.08 4.83 9.04
CA VAL A 35 -6.10 4.49 10.47
C VAL A 35 -5.27 5.48 11.26
N VAL A 36 -4.07 5.81 10.77
CA VAL A 36 -3.16 6.68 11.51
C VAL A 36 -3.72 8.12 11.61
N CYS A 37 -4.39 8.62 10.57
CA CYS A 37 -5.01 9.94 10.58
C CYS A 37 -6.29 10.02 11.43
N LYS A 38 -6.94 8.89 11.73
CA LYS A 38 -8.11 8.84 12.63
C LYS A 38 -7.74 8.96 14.12
N ALA A 39 -6.49 8.73 14.46
CA ALA A 39 -6.01 8.83 15.83
C ALA A 39 -5.94 10.32 16.26
N LYS A 40 -6.92 10.77 17.05
CA LYS A 40 -7.01 12.17 17.52
C LYS A 40 -5.78 12.54 18.36
N ALA A 41 -5.25 13.75 18.16
CA ALA A 41 -4.20 14.37 18.97
C ALA A 41 -2.87 13.59 19.07
N VAL A 42 -2.53 12.79 18.05
CA VAL A 42 -1.27 12.05 18.02
C VAL A 42 -0.12 12.94 17.49
N PRO A 43 1.00 13.06 18.23
CA PRO A 43 2.19 13.78 17.77
C PRO A 43 2.68 13.26 16.40
N PRO A 44 3.27 14.12 15.54
CA PRO A 44 3.77 13.71 14.22
C PRO A 44 4.67 12.48 14.25
N THR A 45 5.62 12.40 15.19
CA THR A 45 6.49 11.22 15.38
C THR A 45 5.69 9.94 15.59
N VAL A 46 4.72 9.96 16.49
CA VAL A 46 3.91 8.76 16.80
C VAL A 46 3.08 8.36 15.58
N ARG A 47 2.56 9.34 14.81
CA ARG A 47 1.86 9.10 13.55
C ARG A 47 2.77 8.39 12.53
N ILE A 48 3.99 8.88 12.35
CA ILE A 48 4.97 8.26 11.45
C ILE A 48 5.29 6.84 11.91
N ALA A 49 5.53 6.62 13.21
CA ALA A 49 5.81 5.29 13.77
C ALA A 49 4.69 4.27 13.47
N TRP A 50 3.43 4.66 13.67
CA TRP A 50 2.27 3.83 13.35
C TRP A 50 2.12 3.56 11.84
N MET A 51 2.42 4.55 10.99
CA MET A 51 2.40 4.36 9.54
C MET A 51 3.48 3.37 9.09
N LEU A 52 4.69 3.45 9.67
CA LEU A 52 5.76 2.51 9.42
C LEU A 52 5.36 1.10 9.86
N LEU A 53 4.82 0.96 11.08
CA LEU A 53 4.32 -0.32 11.59
C LEU A 53 3.26 -0.91 10.64
N GLY A 54 2.26 -0.13 10.27
CA GLY A 54 1.21 -0.55 9.32
C GLY A 54 1.78 -0.99 7.99
N THR A 55 2.76 -0.27 7.46
CA THR A 55 3.44 -0.63 6.20
C THR A 55 4.16 -1.98 6.29
N VAL A 56 4.79 -2.28 7.42
CA VAL A 56 5.45 -3.57 7.62
C VAL A 56 4.44 -4.70 7.82
N LEU A 57 3.38 -4.46 8.58
CA LEU A 57 2.34 -5.46 8.85
C LEU A 57 1.47 -5.77 7.63
N PHE A 58 1.39 -4.86 6.66
CA PHE A 58 0.50 -5.02 5.52
C PHE A 58 1.04 -5.98 4.46
N GLN A 59 0.89 -7.27 4.74
CA GLN A 59 1.38 -8.37 3.90
C GLN A 59 0.51 -9.61 4.13
N ASN A 60 0.02 -10.18 3.02
CA ASN A 60 -0.89 -11.32 3.00
C ASN A 60 -2.15 -11.10 3.85
N ARG A 61 -2.65 -9.86 3.82
CA ARG A 61 -3.88 -9.42 4.49
C ARG A 61 -4.63 -8.48 3.58
N SER A 62 -5.94 -8.53 3.65
CA SER A 62 -6.87 -7.61 2.99
C SER A 62 -6.89 -6.25 3.69
N TYR A 63 -7.57 -5.28 3.07
CA TYR A 63 -7.70 -3.92 3.60
C TYR A 63 -8.49 -3.89 4.91
N PRO A 64 -9.66 -4.57 5.01
CA PRO A 64 -10.39 -4.60 6.27
C PRO A 64 -9.59 -5.25 7.40
N GLU A 65 -8.86 -6.34 7.12
CA GLU A 65 -8.04 -7.03 8.13
C GLU A 65 -6.92 -6.14 8.68
N ILE A 66 -6.18 -5.44 7.82
CA ILE A 66 -5.10 -4.57 8.30
C ILE A 66 -5.66 -3.35 9.06
N VAL A 67 -6.79 -2.80 8.62
CA VAL A 67 -7.48 -1.71 9.32
C VAL A 67 -7.96 -2.16 10.70
N ALA A 68 -8.55 -3.36 10.79
CA ALA A 68 -8.99 -3.96 12.05
C ALA A 68 -7.81 -4.17 12.99
N LEU A 69 -6.70 -4.74 12.50
CA LEU A 69 -5.50 -4.99 13.30
C LEU A 69 -4.89 -3.69 13.84
N LEU A 70 -4.66 -2.69 12.98
CA LEU A 70 -4.11 -1.41 13.43
C LEU A 70 -5.03 -0.71 14.43
N THR A 71 -6.34 -0.81 14.24
CA THR A 71 -7.33 -0.26 15.19
C THR A 71 -7.28 -0.99 16.54
N ALA A 72 -7.22 -2.33 16.55
CA ALA A 72 -7.13 -3.13 17.78
C ALA A 72 -5.83 -2.86 18.54
N LEU A 73 -4.71 -2.78 17.82
CA LEU A 73 -3.42 -2.42 18.38
C LEU A 73 -3.42 -1.02 18.99
N TYR A 74 -3.97 -0.03 18.29
CA TYR A 74 -4.05 1.33 18.81
C TYR A 74 -4.91 1.43 20.08
N LYS A 75 -6.00 0.66 20.15
CA LYS A 75 -6.83 0.57 21.36
C LYS A 75 -6.08 -0.06 22.53
N LYS A 76 -5.32 -1.13 22.29
CA LYS A 76 -4.56 -1.84 23.34
C LYS A 76 -3.33 -1.06 23.81
N PHE A 77 -2.60 -0.46 22.87
CA PHE A 77 -1.32 0.21 23.08
C PHE A 77 -1.40 1.66 22.55
N PRO A 78 -2.15 2.55 23.22
CA PRO A 78 -2.39 3.89 22.71
C PRO A 78 -1.11 4.74 22.66
N ALA A 79 -1.14 5.75 21.78
CA ALA A 79 -0.07 6.73 21.61
C ALA A 79 1.31 6.08 21.35
N GLU A 80 2.27 6.35 22.23
CA GLU A 80 3.67 5.92 22.11
C GLU A 80 3.99 4.59 22.82
N LYS A 81 2.98 3.92 23.40
CA LYS A 81 3.19 2.76 24.27
C LYS A 81 3.95 1.61 23.61
N LEU A 82 3.83 1.44 22.29
CA LEU A 82 4.57 0.43 21.53
C LEU A 82 6.08 0.72 21.41
N TRP A 83 6.51 1.96 21.59
CA TRP A 83 7.86 2.43 21.29
C TRP A 83 8.65 2.83 22.54
N THR A 84 7.95 3.25 23.60
CA THR A 84 8.54 3.69 24.88
C THR A 84 8.83 2.49 25.80
N LEU A 85 10.00 2.51 26.46
CA LEU A 85 10.39 1.46 27.40
C LEU A 85 9.64 1.59 28.74
N PRO A 86 9.23 0.48 29.36
CA PRO A 86 9.28 -0.89 28.85
C PRO A 86 8.26 -1.12 27.73
N VAL A 87 8.72 -1.73 26.63
CA VAL A 87 7.86 -2.10 25.49
C VAL A 87 6.97 -3.30 25.84
N PRO A 88 5.79 -3.45 25.21
CA PRO A 88 4.92 -4.60 25.42
C PRO A 88 5.62 -5.94 25.13
N GLY A 89 5.29 -6.94 25.94
CA GLY A 89 5.81 -8.30 25.79
C GLY A 89 5.27 -8.97 24.53
N GLY A 90 6.02 -9.92 23.98
CA GLY A 90 5.64 -10.63 22.75
C GLY A 90 4.26 -11.29 22.85
N LYS A 91 3.98 -11.95 23.99
CA LYS A 91 2.67 -12.56 24.28
C LYS A 91 1.51 -11.57 24.27
N GLU A 92 1.73 -10.33 24.71
CA GLU A 92 0.67 -9.30 24.69
C GLU A 92 0.36 -8.85 23.26
N ILE A 93 1.39 -8.73 22.43
CA ILE A 93 1.25 -8.37 21.01
C ILE A 93 0.56 -9.51 20.26
N GLU A 94 1.01 -10.74 20.45
CA GLU A 94 0.44 -11.96 19.85
C GLU A 94 -1.03 -12.13 20.22
N ALA A 95 -1.40 -11.87 21.48
CA ALA A 95 -2.79 -11.94 21.93
C ALA A 95 -3.71 -10.98 21.15
N VAL A 96 -3.30 -9.72 20.93
CA VAL A 96 -4.09 -8.77 20.13
C VAL A 96 -4.27 -9.24 18.69
N VAL A 97 -3.21 -9.80 18.10
CA VAL A 97 -3.25 -10.31 16.72
C VAL A 97 -4.19 -11.50 16.61
N GLU A 98 -4.09 -12.45 17.55
CA GLU A 98 -4.95 -13.62 17.61
C GLU A 98 -6.41 -13.25 17.84
N GLU A 99 -6.69 -12.35 18.78
CA GLU A 99 -8.04 -11.83 19.04
C GLU A 99 -8.63 -11.13 17.80
N THR A 100 -7.81 -10.36 17.08
CA THR A 100 -8.27 -9.63 15.88
C THR A 100 -8.62 -10.58 14.74
N PHE A 101 -7.80 -11.60 14.50
CA PHE A 101 -7.97 -12.52 13.37
C PHE A 101 -8.72 -13.82 13.73
N GLY A 102 -9.07 -14.00 15.00
CA GLY A 102 -9.68 -15.22 15.53
C GLY A 102 -8.83 -16.48 15.34
N SER A 103 -7.55 -16.34 14.98
CA SER A 103 -6.66 -17.46 14.65
C SER A 103 -5.18 -17.04 14.64
N ARG A 104 -4.30 -18.04 14.71
CA ARG A 104 -2.84 -17.89 14.56
C ARG A 104 -2.31 -18.24 13.17
N ASN A 105 -3.19 -18.46 12.19
CA ASN A 105 -2.83 -18.96 10.85
C ASN A 105 -2.19 -17.89 9.95
N TRP A 106 -1.89 -16.71 10.48
CA TRP A 106 -1.11 -15.73 9.74
C TRP A 106 0.31 -16.23 9.57
N ASN A 107 0.82 -16.25 8.34
CA ASN A 107 2.20 -16.67 8.07
C ASN A 107 3.28 -15.79 8.74
N LEU A 108 2.89 -14.66 9.33
CA LEU A 108 3.77 -13.76 10.06
C LEU A 108 3.51 -13.77 11.57
N PHE A 109 2.60 -14.62 12.07
CA PHE A 109 2.20 -14.62 13.47
C PHE A 109 3.40 -14.77 14.41
N GLU A 110 4.26 -15.76 14.16
CA GLU A 110 5.48 -16.01 14.98
C GLU A 110 6.50 -14.86 14.91
N ASN A 111 6.45 -14.05 13.85
CA ASN A 111 7.37 -12.94 13.63
C ASN A 111 6.80 -11.60 14.10
N VAL A 112 5.53 -11.57 14.55
CA VAL A 112 4.81 -10.32 14.77
C VAL A 112 5.50 -9.49 15.85
N ALA A 113 5.81 -10.07 17.01
CA ALA A 113 6.53 -9.37 18.07
C ALA A 113 7.88 -8.80 17.57
N GLY A 114 8.62 -9.57 16.76
CA GLY A 114 9.86 -9.13 16.13
C GLY A 114 9.68 -7.92 15.20
N ILE A 115 8.57 -7.85 14.45
CA ILE A 115 8.21 -6.67 13.64
C ILE A 115 8.03 -5.44 14.54
N PHE A 116 7.26 -5.56 15.61
CA PHE A 116 7.02 -4.45 16.54
C PHE A 116 8.30 -3.95 17.17
N TRP A 117 9.15 -4.85 17.66
CA TRP A 117 10.41 -4.46 18.28
C TRP A 117 11.38 -3.86 17.26
N SER A 118 11.41 -4.37 16.02
CA SER A 118 12.24 -3.80 14.96
C SER A 118 11.81 -2.38 14.58
N VAL A 119 10.50 -2.13 14.44
CA VAL A 119 9.99 -0.77 14.22
C VAL A 119 10.28 0.11 15.45
N GLY A 120 10.04 -0.38 16.67
CA GLY A 120 10.32 0.35 17.89
C GLY A 120 11.81 0.71 18.06
N MET A 121 12.73 -0.18 17.64
CA MET A 121 14.17 0.12 17.63
C MET A 121 14.48 1.29 16.69
N PHE A 122 13.93 1.28 15.48
CA PHE A 122 14.06 2.40 14.55
C PHE A 122 13.52 3.71 15.14
N VAL A 123 12.31 3.68 15.73
CA VAL A 123 11.71 4.86 16.38
C VAL A 123 12.59 5.41 17.51
N ARG A 124 13.21 4.53 18.31
CA ARG A 124 14.11 4.96 19.40
C ARG A 124 15.45 5.48 18.90
N HIS A 125 15.97 4.99 17.77
CA HIS A 125 17.16 5.55 17.12
C HIS A 125 16.89 6.91 16.46
N HIS A 126 15.63 7.17 16.10
CA HIS A 126 15.17 8.40 15.46
C HIS A 126 14.01 9.04 16.26
N PRO A 127 14.29 9.64 17.43
CA PRO A 127 13.25 10.12 18.35
C PRO A 127 12.38 11.24 17.78
N ASP A 128 12.91 11.99 16.80
CA ASP A 128 12.13 12.95 16.00
C ASP A 128 12.04 12.45 14.55
N LEU A 129 11.00 11.65 14.28
CA LEU A 129 10.77 11.09 12.95
C LEU A 129 10.36 12.15 11.91
N GLU A 130 9.78 13.26 12.35
CA GLU A 130 9.43 14.36 11.44
C GLU A 130 10.69 15.10 11.00
N ALA A 131 11.59 15.42 11.93
CA ALA A 131 12.90 15.98 11.59
C ALA A 131 13.73 15.01 10.75
N TRP A 132 13.76 13.71 11.10
CA TRP A 132 14.41 12.68 10.29
C TRP A 132 13.91 12.69 8.84
N ALA A 133 12.60 12.71 8.62
CA ALA A 133 12.04 12.74 7.27
C ALA A 133 12.38 14.07 6.55
N ARG A 134 12.34 15.20 7.25
CA ARG A 134 12.66 16.52 6.67
C ARG A 134 14.11 16.65 6.21
N GLU A 135 15.04 16.05 6.94
CA GLU A 135 16.49 16.16 6.72
C GLU A 135 17.05 15.15 5.72
N ARG A 136 16.26 14.14 5.34
CA ARG A 136 16.67 13.06 4.45
C ARG A 136 16.13 13.24 3.04
N THR A 137 16.86 12.75 2.05
CA THR A 137 16.29 12.51 0.72
C THR A 137 15.49 11.21 0.71
N PRO A 138 14.58 11.01 -0.27
CA PRO A 138 13.87 9.75 -0.46
C PRO A 138 14.79 8.52 -0.56
N GLU A 139 15.97 8.65 -1.16
CA GLU A 139 16.95 7.55 -1.26
C GLU A 139 17.61 7.23 0.09
N GLU A 140 17.92 8.26 0.88
CA GLU A 140 18.43 8.05 2.24
C GLU A 140 17.36 7.45 3.15
N MET A 141 16.11 7.92 3.06
CA MET A 141 14.99 7.28 3.77
C MET A 141 14.86 5.81 3.37
N TRP A 142 14.91 5.50 2.08
CA TRP A 142 14.83 4.14 1.58
C TRP A 142 15.98 3.24 2.11
N ARG A 143 17.17 3.80 2.29
CA ARG A 143 18.32 3.13 2.92
C ARG A 143 18.09 2.93 4.42
N ASP A 144 17.77 4.00 5.15
CA ASP A 144 17.58 4.03 6.61
C ASP A 144 16.43 3.08 7.02
N LEU A 145 15.33 3.04 6.25
CA LEU A 145 14.23 2.09 6.44
C LEU A 145 14.64 0.61 6.30
N GLY A 146 15.85 0.34 5.76
CA GLY A 146 16.46 -0.98 5.76
C GLY A 146 16.87 -1.50 7.14
N GLU A 147 16.98 -0.63 8.14
CA GLU A 147 17.19 -1.00 9.55
C GLU A 147 16.01 -1.78 10.13
N ILE A 148 14.82 -1.64 9.52
CA ILE A 148 13.64 -2.39 9.91
C ILE A 148 13.69 -3.76 9.19
N TYR A 149 13.96 -4.84 9.94
CA TYR A 149 14.26 -6.20 9.44
C TYR A 149 13.21 -6.77 8.46
N PHE A 150 11.96 -6.31 8.54
CA PHE A 150 10.84 -6.78 7.73
C PHE A 150 10.43 -5.82 6.60
N MET A 151 11.22 -4.78 6.33
CA MET A 151 10.96 -3.77 5.29
C MET A 151 11.38 -4.22 3.87
N GLY A 152 11.92 -5.44 3.75
CA GLY A 152 12.32 -6.07 2.49
C GLY A 152 13.84 -6.24 2.39
N LYS A 153 14.28 -7.41 1.92
CA LYS A 153 15.71 -7.79 1.87
C LYS A 153 16.36 -7.61 0.49
N SER A 154 15.58 -7.68 -0.59
CA SER A 154 16.06 -7.57 -1.97
C SER A 154 15.74 -6.22 -2.59
N ASN A 155 16.50 -5.84 -3.63
CA ASN A 155 16.23 -4.67 -4.46
C ASN A 155 15.28 -5.07 -5.61
N PRO A 156 14.16 -4.37 -5.85
CA PRO A 156 13.59 -3.27 -5.06
C PRO A 156 13.04 -3.74 -3.70
N ARG A 157 13.14 -2.88 -2.66
CA ARG A 157 12.53 -3.09 -1.34
C ARG A 157 11.12 -2.48 -1.34
N PRO A 158 10.05 -3.24 -1.66
CA PRO A 158 8.75 -2.66 -2.01
C PRO A 158 8.07 -1.98 -0.82
N LYS A 159 8.28 -2.47 0.41
CA LYS A 159 7.69 -1.87 1.61
C LYS A 159 8.40 -0.57 1.99
N ALA A 160 9.73 -0.52 1.84
CA ALA A 160 10.48 0.73 2.01
C ALA A 160 10.01 1.78 0.99
N SER A 161 9.83 1.40 -0.28
CA SER A 161 9.21 2.27 -1.28
C SER A 161 7.84 2.75 -0.83
N ALA A 162 6.93 1.85 -0.44
CA ALA A 162 5.59 2.21 0.00
C ALA A 162 5.59 3.17 1.20
N ALA A 163 6.47 2.94 2.19
CA ALA A 163 6.63 3.82 3.33
C ALA A 163 7.08 5.23 2.91
N VAL A 164 8.08 5.34 2.01
CA VAL A 164 8.53 6.64 1.49
C VAL A 164 7.38 7.38 0.80
N TYR A 165 6.62 6.72 -0.08
CA TYR A 165 5.49 7.39 -0.72
C TYR A 165 4.38 7.77 0.26
N ARG A 166 4.07 6.94 1.26
CA ARG A 166 3.11 7.27 2.33
C ARG A 166 3.57 8.42 3.23
N LEU A 167 4.88 8.60 3.42
CA LEU A 167 5.42 9.76 4.15
C LEU A 167 5.20 11.05 3.36
N LEU A 168 5.61 11.03 2.10
CA LEU A 168 5.82 12.25 1.31
C LEU A 168 4.57 12.71 0.55
N ALA A 169 3.73 11.78 0.09
CA ALA A 169 2.54 12.13 -0.67
C ALA A 169 1.54 12.89 0.21
N PRO A 170 0.81 13.88 -0.34
CA PRO A 170 -0.21 14.58 0.41
C PRO A 170 -1.37 13.64 0.76
N ALA A 171 -2.18 14.05 1.73
CA ALA A 171 -3.45 13.39 2.00
C ALA A 171 -4.33 13.38 0.73
N PRO A 172 -5.09 12.30 0.47
CA PRO A 172 -5.33 11.16 1.35
C PRO A 172 -4.37 9.97 1.11
N LEU A 173 -3.39 10.10 0.21
CA LEU A 173 -2.46 9.03 -0.16
C LEU A 173 -1.33 8.87 0.87
N GLY A 174 -0.95 9.96 1.53
CA GLY A 174 0.13 9.99 2.51
C GLY A 174 -0.04 11.06 3.58
N LEU A 175 1.04 11.30 4.32
CA LEU A 175 1.11 12.23 5.44
C LEU A 175 1.56 13.64 5.05
N GLY A 176 2.04 13.85 3.82
CA GLY A 176 2.48 15.15 3.31
C GLY A 176 3.72 15.71 4.01
N ILE A 177 4.59 14.84 4.53
CA ILE A 177 5.81 15.26 5.23
C ILE A 177 6.81 15.79 4.21
N ALA A 178 7.30 17.01 4.41
CA ALA A 178 8.36 17.58 3.60
C ALA A 178 9.65 16.78 3.76
N CYS A 179 10.46 16.73 2.71
CA CYS A 179 11.79 16.12 2.74
C CYS A 179 12.81 17.00 2.03
N ARG A 180 14.09 16.65 2.16
CA ARG A 180 15.14 17.29 1.38
C ARG A 180 14.93 16.96 -0.10
N SER A 181 14.96 18.01 -0.93
CA SER A 181 14.80 17.88 -2.37
C SER A 181 15.78 16.85 -2.95
N ALA A 182 15.27 16.01 -3.83
CA ALA A 182 16.02 14.93 -4.44
C ALA A 182 15.69 14.83 -5.93
N LYS A 183 16.66 14.32 -6.69
CA LYS A 183 16.49 14.09 -8.13
C LYS A 183 15.81 12.75 -8.43
N ARG A 184 15.82 11.79 -7.49
CA ARG A 184 15.26 10.46 -7.72
C ARG A 184 14.32 10.06 -6.58
N MET A 185 13.23 9.43 -6.96
CA MET A 185 12.32 8.76 -6.03
C MET A 185 12.59 7.25 -6.08
N PRO A 186 12.35 6.50 -5.00
CA PRO A 186 12.36 5.05 -5.06
C PRO A 186 11.30 4.54 -6.07
N PRO A 187 11.43 3.30 -6.57
CA PRO A 187 10.42 2.70 -7.45
C PRO A 187 9.02 2.78 -6.84
N LEU A 188 8.01 3.04 -7.67
CA LEU A 188 6.62 3.15 -7.20
C LEU A 188 6.14 1.82 -6.61
N PRO A 189 5.28 1.84 -5.58
CA PRO A 189 4.82 0.61 -4.95
C PRO A 189 4.03 -0.27 -5.93
N LEU A 190 4.47 -1.52 -6.09
CA LEU A 190 3.78 -2.51 -6.92
C LEU A 190 2.91 -3.42 -6.04
N THR A 191 1.68 -2.96 -5.79
CA THR A 191 0.69 -3.66 -4.95
C THR A 191 0.08 -4.87 -5.66
N MET A 192 -0.59 -5.75 -4.91
CA MET A 192 -1.27 -6.92 -5.51
C MET A 192 -2.39 -6.51 -6.48
N GLY A 193 -3.18 -5.49 -6.16
CA GLY A 193 -4.17 -4.92 -7.09
C GLY A 193 -3.55 -4.43 -8.39
N ALA A 194 -2.44 -3.67 -8.31
CA ALA A 194 -1.74 -3.22 -9.50
C ALA A 194 -1.14 -4.37 -10.31
N ARG A 195 -0.61 -5.41 -9.64
CA ARG A 195 -0.13 -6.64 -10.31
C ARG A 195 -1.25 -7.37 -11.04
N ARG A 196 -2.42 -7.55 -10.40
CA ARG A 196 -3.61 -8.15 -11.04
C ARG A 196 -4.04 -7.31 -12.24
N PHE A 197 -4.10 -5.99 -12.09
CA PHE A 197 -4.45 -5.10 -13.19
C PHE A 197 -3.51 -5.30 -14.38
N LEU A 198 -2.19 -5.19 -14.16
CA LEU A 198 -1.18 -5.33 -15.21
C LEU A 198 -1.25 -6.70 -15.93
N ALA A 199 -1.63 -7.75 -15.20
CA ALA A 199 -1.75 -9.10 -15.70
C ALA A 199 -3.07 -9.38 -16.44
N ILE A 200 -4.17 -8.73 -16.08
CA ILE A 200 -5.51 -9.03 -16.59
C ILE A 200 -5.92 -8.05 -17.69
N LEU A 201 -5.69 -6.76 -17.47
CA LEU A 201 -6.12 -5.67 -18.35
C LEU A 201 -4.95 -4.87 -18.92
N GLY A 202 -3.80 -4.89 -18.24
CA GLY A 202 -2.67 -4.05 -18.61
C GLY A 202 -1.78 -4.61 -19.73
N PRO A 203 -0.65 -3.94 -20.00
CA PRO A 203 0.27 -4.25 -21.10
C PRO A 203 0.92 -5.64 -21.05
N ALA A 204 0.75 -6.39 -19.95
CA ALA A 204 1.25 -7.75 -19.80
C ALA A 204 0.17 -8.84 -19.88
N LYS A 205 -1.07 -8.50 -20.28
CA LYS A 205 -2.19 -9.44 -20.47
C LYS A 205 -1.81 -10.63 -21.35
N GLU A 206 -1.34 -10.38 -22.56
CA GLU A 206 -0.99 -11.43 -23.52
C GLU A 206 0.43 -11.98 -23.34
N GLY A 207 1.28 -11.22 -22.63
CA GLY A 207 2.70 -11.50 -22.52
C GLY A 207 3.13 -12.29 -21.29
N GLY A 208 2.19 -12.68 -20.42
CA GLY A 208 2.47 -13.41 -19.19
C GLY A 208 3.12 -12.55 -18.11
N PHE A 209 2.34 -11.73 -17.39
CA PHE A 209 2.88 -10.97 -16.25
C PHE A 209 3.48 -11.88 -15.17
N ALA A 210 2.96 -13.09 -14.99
CA ALA A 210 3.44 -14.04 -13.98
C ALA A 210 4.91 -14.44 -14.22
N ASP A 211 5.29 -14.60 -15.49
CA ASP A 211 6.60 -15.11 -15.92
C ASP A 211 7.72 -14.08 -15.87
N LEU A 212 7.38 -12.79 -15.80
CA LEU A 212 8.36 -11.71 -15.66
C LEU A 212 9.10 -11.83 -14.32
N ASN A 213 10.40 -11.54 -14.33
CA ASN A 213 11.15 -11.45 -13.08
C ASN A 213 10.75 -10.18 -12.28
N PRO A 214 11.11 -10.07 -10.99
CA PRO A 214 10.70 -8.92 -10.16
C PRO A 214 11.13 -7.54 -10.71
N GLU A 215 12.31 -7.45 -11.32
CA GLU A 215 12.83 -6.19 -11.87
C GLU A 215 12.05 -5.76 -13.12
N GLU A 216 11.73 -6.71 -13.99
CA GLU A 216 10.91 -6.48 -15.19
C GLU A 216 9.49 -6.04 -14.82
N LYS A 217 8.87 -6.71 -13.83
CA LYS A 217 7.56 -6.33 -13.27
C LYS A 217 7.58 -4.88 -12.78
N GLN A 218 8.62 -4.52 -12.03
CA GLN A 218 8.75 -3.16 -11.50
C GLN A 218 8.99 -2.11 -12.59
N LYS A 219 9.85 -2.41 -13.59
CA LYS A 219 10.10 -1.51 -14.72
C LYS A 219 8.84 -1.29 -15.56
N LEU A 220 8.10 -2.35 -15.85
CA LEU A 220 6.82 -2.27 -16.57
C LEU A 220 5.80 -1.43 -15.78
N ALA A 221 5.62 -1.73 -14.50
CA ALA A 221 4.68 -1.04 -13.63
C ALA A 221 4.99 0.47 -13.56
N ASN A 222 6.25 0.84 -13.30
CA ASN A 222 6.67 2.25 -13.25
C ASN A 222 6.35 3.00 -14.56
N LYS A 223 6.68 2.39 -15.73
CA LYS A 223 6.37 3.00 -17.03
C LYS A 223 4.87 3.20 -17.22
N TYR A 224 4.06 2.22 -16.80
CA TYR A 224 2.62 2.29 -16.93
C TYR A 224 2.00 3.33 -15.98
N PHE A 225 2.46 3.41 -14.73
CA PHE A 225 1.98 4.41 -13.77
C PHE A 225 2.31 5.85 -14.22
N VAL A 226 3.51 6.07 -14.78
CA VAL A 226 3.88 7.36 -15.39
C VAL A 226 2.98 7.69 -16.57
N ALA A 227 2.64 6.72 -17.41
CA ALA A 227 1.72 6.95 -18.52
C ALA A 227 0.31 7.32 -18.03
N LEU A 228 -0.19 6.63 -16.99
CA LEU A 228 -1.54 6.87 -16.44
C LEU A 228 -1.69 8.26 -15.82
N ALA A 229 -0.70 8.69 -15.03
CA ALA A 229 -0.72 9.96 -14.32
C ALA A 229 0.65 10.65 -14.40
N PRO A 230 0.97 11.33 -15.52
CA PRO A 230 2.30 11.91 -15.75
C PRO A 230 2.74 12.91 -14.68
N GLU A 231 1.82 13.76 -14.22
CA GLU A 231 2.07 14.78 -13.21
C GLU A 231 2.27 14.20 -11.81
N ASN A 232 1.63 13.06 -11.52
CA ASN A 232 1.75 12.37 -10.25
C ASN A 232 1.67 10.85 -10.45
N PRO A 233 2.78 10.19 -10.83
CA PRO A 233 2.79 8.75 -11.09
C PRO A 233 2.38 7.90 -9.88
N TYR A 234 2.53 8.42 -8.66
CA TYR A 234 2.09 7.73 -7.46
C TYR A 234 0.57 7.60 -7.39
N LEU A 235 -0.19 8.54 -7.97
CA LEU A 235 -1.64 8.42 -8.07
C LEU A 235 -2.06 7.18 -8.88
N GLY A 236 -1.33 6.87 -9.96
CA GLY A 236 -1.56 5.65 -10.74
C GLY A 236 -1.28 4.38 -9.93
N ALA A 237 -0.13 4.33 -9.23
CA ALA A 237 0.24 3.20 -8.39
C ALA A 237 -0.75 2.99 -7.22
N HIS A 238 -1.12 4.09 -6.56
CA HIS A 238 -2.10 4.12 -5.47
C HIS A 238 -3.46 3.65 -5.95
N SER A 239 -4.00 4.22 -7.02
CA SER A 239 -5.37 3.91 -7.43
C SER A 239 -5.52 2.47 -7.92
N LEU A 240 -4.53 1.95 -8.65
CA LEU A 240 -4.57 0.57 -9.13
C LEU A 240 -4.48 -0.48 -8.01
N GLN A 241 -4.10 -0.11 -6.78
CA GLN A 241 -4.14 -1.04 -5.66
C GLN A 241 -5.54 -1.54 -5.32
N PHE A 242 -6.58 -0.77 -5.66
CA PHE A 242 -7.98 -1.11 -5.36
C PHE A 242 -8.60 -2.06 -6.39
N PHE A 243 -7.90 -2.36 -7.48
CA PHE A 243 -8.38 -3.25 -8.53
C PHE A 243 -8.47 -4.71 -8.04
N LEU A 244 -9.71 -5.24 -8.01
CA LEU A 244 -10.05 -6.58 -7.52
C LEU A 244 -9.42 -6.90 -6.15
N GLU A 245 -9.29 -5.88 -5.30
CA GLU A 245 -8.76 -6.00 -3.96
C GLU A 245 -9.89 -6.31 -2.98
N GLN A 246 -9.65 -7.23 -2.03
CA GLN A 246 -10.69 -7.66 -1.11
C GLN A 246 -11.06 -6.55 -0.12
N GLY A 247 -12.34 -6.18 -0.13
CA GLY A 247 -12.98 -5.35 0.87
C GLY A 247 -13.77 -6.19 1.86
N SER A 248 -14.67 -5.56 2.63
CA SER A 248 -15.38 -6.23 3.73
C SER A 248 -16.40 -7.29 3.28
N GLU A 249 -17.11 -7.03 2.17
CA GLU A 249 -18.17 -7.90 1.64
C GLU A 249 -17.87 -8.42 0.22
N ASP A 250 -17.02 -7.71 -0.53
CA ASP A 250 -16.70 -7.95 -1.93
C ASP A 250 -15.42 -7.16 -2.30
N PHE A 251 -15.08 -7.03 -3.58
CA PHE A 251 -13.99 -6.20 -4.04
C PHE A 251 -14.22 -4.71 -3.76
N ILE A 252 -13.18 -4.01 -3.31
CA ILE A 252 -13.22 -2.59 -2.98
C ILE A 252 -13.72 -1.76 -4.16
N CYS A 253 -13.30 -2.10 -5.38
CA CYS A 253 -13.76 -1.39 -6.56
C CYS A 253 -15.29 -1.43 -6.73
N ARG A 254 -15.92 -2.59 -6.47
CA ARG A 254 -17.38 -2.73 -6.51
C ARG A 254 -18.06 -2.03 -5.33
N GLN A 255 -17.52 -2.16 -4.13
CA GLN A 255 -18.06 -1.47 -2.95
C GLN A 255 -18.07 0.05 -3.16
N HIS A 256 -17.01 0.58 -3.75
CA HIS A 256 -16.88 2.01 -4.03
C HIS A 256 -17.87 2.48 -5.11
N THR A 257 -18.05 1.71 -6.20
CA THR A 257 -18.97 2.06 -7.28
C THR A 257 -20.43 1.64 -7.02
N LYS A 258 -20.67 0.84 -5.98
CA LYS A 258 -21.91 0.11 -5.65
C LYS A 258 -22.29 -0.97 -6.67
N HIS A 259 -22.09 -0.72 -7.97
CA HIS A 259 -22.37 -1.67 -9.05
C HIS A 259 -21.20 -1.69 -10.05
N CYS A 260 -20.94 -2.85 -10.67
CA CYS A 260 -19.86 -3.01 -11.65
C CYS A 260 -20.05 -2.11 -12.87
N ILE A 261 -21.30 -1.89 -13.33
CA ILE A 261 -21.62 -1.01 -14.48
C ILE A 261 -21.16 0.45 -14.29
N LYS A 262 -20.97 0.88 -13.03
CA LYS A 262 -20.47 2.23 -12.71
C LYS A 262 -18.94 2.30 -12.63
N CYS A 263 -18.25 1.17 -12.74
CA CYS A 263 -16.80 1.13 -12.81
C CYS A 263 -16.35 1.48 -14.24
N PRO A 264 -15.39 2.41 -14.44
CA PRO A 264 -14.88 2.73 -15.77
C PRO A 264 -14.31 1.51 -16.52
N LEU A 265 -13.87 0.49 -15.80
CA LEU A 265 -13.31 -0.75 -16.35
C LEU A 265 -14.38 -1.80 -16.69
N TYR A 266 -15.68 -1.51 -16.55
CA TYR A 266 -16.77 -2.50 -16.67
C TYR A 266 -16.67 -3.32 -17.96
N GLU A 267 -16.63 -2.66 -19.11
CA GLU A 267 -16.65 -3.29 -20.44
C GLU A 267 -15.40 -4.15 -20.73
N PHE A 268 -14.34 -3.96 -19.94
CA PHE A 268 -13.06 -4.65 -20.13
C PHE A 268 -12.83 -5.76 -19.08
N CYS A 269 -13.59 -5.74 -17.99
CA CYS A 269 -13.35 -6.59 -16.83
C CYS A 269 -14.26 -7.83 -16.84
N GLY A 270 -13.73 -8.99 -17.22
CA GLY A 270 -14.49 -10.25 -17.23
C GLY A 270 -15.04 -10.70 -15.85
N TYR A 271 -14.58 -10.10 -14.75
CA TYR A 271 -15.15 -10.34 -13.41
C TYR A 271 -16.49 -9.63 -13.21
N ALA A 272 -16.84 -8.65 -14.04
CA ALA A 272 -18.14 -7.98 -13.99
C ALA A 272 -19.28 -8.95 -14.37
N GLU A 273 -19.08 -9.77 -15.41
CA GLU A 273 -20.10 -10.68 -15.95
C GLU A 273 -20.44 -11.85 -15.02
N HIS A 274 -19.46 -12.34 -14.25
CA HIS A 274 -19.66 -13.47 -13.34
C HIS A 274 -20.57 -13.14 -12.15
N HIS A 275 -20.75 -11.85 -11.83
CA HIS A 275 -21.60 -11.41 -10.73
C HIS A 275 -22.97 -10.87 -11.19
N ASP A 276 -23.12 -10.46 -12.44
CA ASP A 276 -24.43 -10.12 -13.03
C ASP A 276 -25.32 -11.37 -13.17
N LYS A 277 -24.74 -12.55 -13.47
CA LYS A 277 -25.49 -13.82 -13.58
C LYS A 277 -25.97 -14.40 -12.24
N ALA A 278 -25.46 -13.90 -11.11
CA ALA A 278 -25.86 -14.36 -9.77
C ALA A 278 -27.07 -13.59 -9.21
N GLY A 279 -27.66 -12.64 -9.95
CA GLY A 279 -28.82 -11.86 -9.50
C GLY A 279 -28.53 -10.94 -8.31
N LEU A 280 -27.27 -10.51 -8.13
CA LEU A 280 -26.82 -9.65 -7.04
C LEU A 280 -26.61 -8.18 -7.48
N CYS A 281 -27.29 -7.75 -8.55
CA CYS A 281 -27.21 -6.39 -9.10
C CYS A 281 -28.53 -5.65 -8.96
#